data_AF-L0KV46-F1
#
_entry.id   AF-L0KV46-F1
#
_cell.length_a   1.000
_cell.length_b   1.000
_cell.length_c   1.000
_cell.angle_alpha   90.00
_cell.angle_beta   90.00
_cell.angle_gamma   90.00
#
_symmetry.space_group_name_H-M   'P 1'
#
loop_
_entity.id
_entity.type
_entity.pdbx_description
1 polymer ?
#
loop_
_entity_poly.entity_id
_entity_poly.type
_entity_poly.pdbx_seq_one_letter_code
_entity_poly.pdbx_strand_id
1 'polypeptide(L)'
;MKENNVQEQLKEAGIDILKCMQCGMCTGSCPSGRHTSLNVRRLIRHAMRSQDVLEDKELWMCTTCYNCQERCPRRIDIVDVILRIRSIAAHEGIILPEHKQVIELLLEYGHAVPIDEMNMNKREELGLERLPETVYKDPEALNEVKKLLNACKLAKIIDQ
;
A
#
# COMPACT_ATOMS: atom_id res chain seq x y z
N MET A 1 19.94 12.05 15.11
CA MET A 1 19.39 10.93 14.33
C MET A 1 17.96 10.76 14.78
N LYS A 2 16.96 10.91 13.90
CA LYS A 2 15.56 10.78 14.32
C LYS A 2 15.26 9.30 14.54
N GLU A 3 14.91 8.96 15.78
CA GLU A 3 14.42 7.63 16.19
C GLU A 3 13.05 7.39 15.55
N ASN A 4 13.01 6.98 14.29
CA ASN A 4 11.80 6.40 13.70
C ASN A 4 11.81 4.92 14.06
N ASN A 5 11.23 4.54 15.18
CA ASN A 5 11.06 3.13 15.51
C ASN A 5 9.74 2.63 14.87
N VAL A 6 9.81 1.78 13.84
CA VAL A 6 8.67 1.00 13.28
C VAL A 6 7.73 0.49 14.39
N GLN A 7 8.23 -0.01 15.52
CA GLN A 7 7.37 -0.45 16.61
C GLN A 7 6.54 0.68 17.23
N GLU A 8 7.14 1.85 17.41
CA GLU A 8 6.47 3.02 17.97
C GLU A 8 5.39 3.51 17.01
N GLN A 9 5.72 3.60 15.72
CA GLN A 9 4.75 4.00 14.70
C GLN A 9 3.62 2.99 14.49
N LEU A 10 3.86 1.71 14.76
CA LEU A 10 2.81 0.68 14.82
C LEU A 10 1.93 0.87 16.07
N LYS A 11 2.54 1.16 17.23
CA LYS A 11 1.82 1.41 18.48
C LYS A 11 0.94 2.65 18.39
N GLU A 12 1.42 3.73 17.77
CA GLU A 12 0.64 4.94 17.47
C GLU A 12 -0.56 4.65 16.56
N ALA A 13 -0.40 3.71 15.64
CA ALA A 13 -1.50 3.21 14.80
C ALA A 13 -2.45 2.26 15.55
N GLY A 14 -2.28 2.06 16.86
CA GLY A 14 -3.09 1.17 17.68
C GLY A 14 -2.71 -0.31 17.56
N ILE A 15 -1.62 -0.63 16.87
CA ILE A 15 -1.21 -2.01 16.57
C ILE A 15 -0.12 -2.47 17.55
N ASP A 16 -0.50 -3.34 18.49
CA ASP A 16 0.45 -3.96 19.41
C ASP A 16 1.06 -5.23 18.78
N ILE A 17 2.13 -5.03 18.00
CA ILE A 17 2.88 -6.11 17.35
C ILE A 17 3.57 -7.05 18.36
N LEU A 18 3.83 -6.58 19.60
CA LEU A 18 4.51 -7.36 20.63
C LEU A 18 3.63 -8.49 21.20
N LYS A 19 2.32 -8.48 20.93
CA LYS A 19 1.41 -9.62 21.22
C LYS A 19 1.75 -10.88 20.42
N CYS A 20 2.60 -10.77 19.39
CA CYS A 20 2.95 -11.88 18.50
C CYS A 20 3.71 -12.98 19.25
N MET A 21 3.10 -14.16 19.33
CA MET A 21 3.71 -15.37 19.91
C MET A 21 4.51 -16.20 18.89
N GLN A 22 4.72 -15.70 17.67
CA GLN A 22 5.53 -16.37 16.64
C GLN A 22 5.05 -17.79 16.25
N CYS A 23 3.73 -18.04 16.30
CA CYS A 23 3.15 -19.38 16.01
C CYS A 23 3.24 -19.83 14.54
N GLY A 24 3.35 -18.90 13.59
CA GLY A 24 3.53 -19.23 12.16
C GLY A 24 2.25 -19.47 11.37
N MET A 25 1.08 -19.33 11.99
CA MET A 25 -0.22 -19.49 11.32
C MET A 25 -0.39 -18.53 10.13
N CYS A 26 0.19 -17.33 10.24
CA CYS A 26 0.22 -16.34 9.17
C CYS A 26 1.00 -16.83 7.94
N THR A 27 2.19 -17.41 8.13
CA THR A 27 3.00 -17.97 7.04
C THR A 27 2.29 -19.17 6.40
N GLY A 28 1.73 -20.10 7.20
CA GLY A 28 1.01 -21.26 6.65
C GLY A 28 -0.27 -20.91 5.89
N SER A 29 -0.89 -19.77 6.21
CA SER A 29 -2.10 -19.26 5.54
C SER A 29 -1.79 -18.34 4.35
N CYS A 30 -0.54 -17.96 4.15
CA CYS A 30 -0.16 -17.02 3.10
C CYS A 30 -0.18 -17.72 1.72
N PRO A 31 -0.98 -17.26 0.75
CA PRO A 31 -0.92 -17.79 -0.61
C PRO A 31 0.40 -17.42 -1.29
N SER A 32 0.86 -16.17 -1.17
CA SER A 32 2.12 -15.72 -1.78
C SER A 32 3.34 -16.49 -1.26
N GLY A 33 3.39 -16.78 0.05
CA GLY A 33 4.49 -17.51 0.66
C GLY A 33 4.62 -18.98 0.19
N ARG A 34 3.62 -19.52 -0.52
CA ARG A 34 3.72 -20.85 -1.15
C ARG A 34 4.48 -20.83 -2.47
N HIS A 35 4.62 -19.65 -3.09
CA HIS A 35 5.20 -19.48 -4.42
C HIS A 35 6.38 -18.49 -4.43
N THR A 36 6.71 -17.91 -3.29
CA THR A 36 7.75 -16.89 -3.14
C THR A 36 8.52 -17.13 -1.84
N SER A 37 9.53 -16.29 -1.55
CA SER A 37 10.25 -16.36 -0.27
C SER A 37 9.49 -15.75 0.91
N LEU A 38 8.35 -15.06 0.66
CA LEU A 38 7.61 -14.34 1.69
C LEU A 38 7.30 -15.21 2.91
N ASN A 39 7.93 -14.87 4.03
CA ASN A 39 7.64 -15.48 5.32
C ASN A 39 7.06 -14.44 6.29
N VAL A 40 5.73 -14.40 6.39
CA VAL A 40 5.01 -13.41 7.21
C VAL A 40 5.45 -13.45 8.68
N ARG A 41 5.65 -14.64 9.27
CA ARG A 41 6.16 -14.77 10.66
C ARG A 41 7.54 -14.13 10.82
N ARG A 42 8.46 -14.38 9.88
CA ARG A 42 9.81 -13.79 9.87
C ARG A 42 9.72 -12.26 9.76
N LEU A 43 8.89 -11.76 8.85
CA LEU A 43 8.67 -10.34 8.64
C LEU A 43 8.15 -9.64 9.90
N ILE A 44 7.15 -10.21 10.57
CA ILE A 44 6.64 -9.69 11.86
C ILE A 44 7.73 -9.70 12.93
N ARG A 45 8.53 -10.77 13.02
CA ARG A 45 9.66 -10.83 13.96
C ARG A 45 10.72 -9.78 13.66
N HIS A 46 10.96 -9.50 12.38
CA HIS A 46 11.91 -8.50 11.93
C HIS A 46 11.46 -7.10 12.32
N ALA A 47 10.19 -6.77 12.07
CA ALA A 47 9.56 -5.51 12.50
C ALA A 47 9.56 -5.32 14.03
N MET A 48 9.52 -6.41 14.80
CA MET A 48 9.68 -6.38 16.26
C MET A 48 11.13 -6.13 16.73
N ARG A 49 12.13 -6.00 15.85
CA ARG A 49 13.54 -5.93 16.29
C ARG A 49 14.38 -4.89 15.60
N SER A 50 14.12 -4.62 14.31
CA SER A 50 14.97 -3.72 13.52
C SER A 50 14.14 -2.85 12.57
N GLN A 51 14.70 -1.68 12.24
CA GLN A 51 14.22 -0.84 11.15
C GLN A 51 14.56 -1.41 9.77
N ASP A 52 15.54 -2.31 9.67
CA ASP A 52 15.95 -2.92 8.40
C ASP A 52 14.81 -3.70 7.71
N VAL A 53 13.70 -3.94 8.41
CA VAL A 53 12.47 -4.48 7.81
C VAL A 53 11.95 -3.59 6.68
N LEU A 54 12.22 -2.28 6.70
CA LEU A 54 11.79 -1.34 5.66
C LEU A 54 12.41 -1.66 4.28
N GLU A 55 13.62 -2.22 4.27
CA GLU A 55 14.32 -2.64 3.06
C GLU A 55 13.98 -4.07 2.62
N ASP A 56 13.17 -4.80 3.40
CA ASP A 56 12.82 -6.18 3.11
C ASP A 56 11.89 -6.26 1.89
N LYS A 57 12.44 -6.71 0.76
CA LYS A 57 11.71 -6.83 -0.52
C LYS A 57 10.48 -7.73 -0.41
N GLU A 58 10.43 -8.66 0.54
CA GLU A 58 9.26 -9.51 0.75
C GLU A 58 8.03 -8.71 1.21
N LEU A 59 8.22 -7.50 1.76
CA LEU A 59 7.12 -6.59 2.07
C LEU A 59 6.17 -6.45 0.89
N TRP A 60 6.68 -6.34 -0.33
CA TRP A 60 5.92 -6.08 -1.55
C TRP A 60 5.26 -7.34 -2.16
N MET A 61 5.53 -8.53 -1.62
CA MET A 61 4.92 -9.78 -2.07
C MET A 61 3.57 -10.09 -1.41
N CYS A 62 3.22 -9.35 -0.34
CA CYS A 62 1.93 -9.47 0.31
C CYS A 62 0.79 -8.92 -0.57
N THR A 63 -0.22 -9.72 -0.85
CA THR A 63 -1.38 -9.35 -1.67
C THR A 63 -2.54 -8.77 -0.87
N THR A 64 -2.33 -8.46 0.41
CA THR A 64 -3.36 -7.92 1.32
C THR A 64 -4.66 -8.73 1.32
N CYS A 65 -4.55 -10.06 1.25
CA CYS A 65 -5.71 -10.96 1.20
C CYS A 65 -6.37 -11.27 2.55
N TYR A 66 -5.86 -10.72 3.66
CA TYR A 66 -6.36 -10.87 5.04
C TYR A 66 -6.38 -12.28 5.66
N ASN A 67 -6.05 -13.35 4.93
CA ASN A 67 -6.02 -14.72 5.47
C ASN A 67 -5.18 -14.89 6.76
N CYS A 68 -4.04 -14.20 6.85
CA CYS A 68 -3.17 -14.26 8.03
C CYS A 68 -3.78 -13.54 9.24
N GLN A 69 -4.51 -12.45 9.01
CA GLN A 69 -5.14 -11.62 10.03
C GLN A 69 -6.33 -12.35 10.65
N GLU A 70 -7.24 -12.87 9.80
CA GLU A 70 -8.42 -13.63 10.24
C GLU A 70 -8.08 -14.87 11.07
N ARG A 71 -6.93 -15.50 10.78
CA ARG A 71 -6.49 -16.70 11.48
C ARG A 71 -5.56 -16.41 12.65
N CYS A 72 -5.20 -15.16 12.92
CA CYS A 72 -4.25 -14.86 13.97
C CYS A 72 -4.86 -15.16 15.36
N PRO A 73 -4.33 -16.14 16.12
CA PRO A 73 -4.89 -16.49 17.44
C PRO A 73 -4.68 -15.36 18.48
N ARG A 74 -3.81 -14.39 18.17
CA ARG A 74 -3.54 -13.22 18.98
C ARG A 74 -4.29 -11.98 18.51
N ARG A 75 -5.12 -12.10 17.46
CA ARG A 75 -5.89 -11.01 16.84
C ARG A 75 -5.01 -9.80 16.54
N ILE A 76 -3.88 -10.06 15.87
CA ILE A 76 -2.99 -9.02 15.38
C ILE A 76 -3.43 -8.67 13.98
N ASP A 77 -3.57 -7.38 13.71
CA ASP A 77 -3.91 -6.86 12.41
C ASP A 77 -2.69 -6.91 11.47
N ILE A 78 -2.33 -8.13 11.06
CA ILE A 78 -1.08 -8.42 10.34
C ILE A 78 -1.01 -7.68 9.01
N VAL A 79 -2.14 -7.52 8.29
CA VAL A 79 -2.14 -6.78 7.04
C VAL A 79 -1.86 -5.29 7.31
N ASP A 80 -2.46 -4.73 8.35
CA ASP A 80 -2.24 -3.34 8.75
C ASP A 80 -0.81 -3.09 9.22
N VAL A 81 -0.18 -4.07 9.91
CA VAL A 81 1.27 -4.03 10.19
C VAL A 81 2.07 -3.89 8.90
N ILE A 82 1.82 -4.75 7.91
CA ILE A 82 2.56 -4.75 6.63
C ILE A 82 2.32 -3.44 5.87
N LEU A 83 1.07 -2.96 5.79
CA LEU A 83 0.72 -1.71 5.13
C LEU A 83 1.38 -0.51 5.82
N ARG A 84 1.43 -0.49 7.16
CA ARG A 84 2.11 0.55 7.91
C ARG A 84 3.61 0.54 7.61
N ILE A 85 4.26 -0.61 7.63
CA ILE A 85 5.70 -0.72 7.29
C ILE A 85 5.95 -0.24 5.85
N ARG A 86 5.11 -0.63 4.88
CA ARG A 86 5.20 -0.13 3.49
C ARG A 86 5.03 1.38 3.39
N SER A 87 4.12 1.97 4.17
CA SER A 87 3.92 3.42 4.20
C SER A 87 5.17 4.14 4.73
N ILE A 88 5.80 3.61 5.78
CA ILE A 88 7.06 4.14 6.31
C ILE A 88 8.16 4.04 5.26
N ALA A 89 8.34 2.85 4.68
CA ALA A 89 9.32 2.61 3.62
C ALA A 89 9.14 3.58 2.43
N ALA A 90 7.91 3.75 1.96
CA ALA A 90 7.60 4.68 0.88
C ALA A 90 7.93 6.14 1.23
N HIS A 91 7.68 6.57 2.47
CA HIS A 91 8.05 7.92 2.92
C HIS A 91 9.56 8.14 3.03
N GLU A 92 10.35 7.06 3.12
CA GLU A 92 11.82 7.06 3.10
C GLU A 92 12.40 6.77 1.69
N GLY A 93 11.56 6.82 0.65
CA GLY A 93 11.98 6.60 -0.74
C GLY A 93 12.14 5.12 -1.13
N ILE A 94 11.87 4.19 -0.21
CA ILE A 94 11.94 2.74 -0.44
C ILE A 94 10.58 2.28 -0.99
N ILE A 95 10.39 2.47 -2.30
CA ILE A 95 9.18 2.10 -3.03
C ILE A 95 9.54 1.57 -4.43
N LEU A 96 8.76 0.63 -4.94
CA LEU A 96 8.97 0.08 -6.28
C LEU A 96 8.69 1.11 -7.38
N PRO A 97 9.47 1.14 -8.48
CA PRO A 97 9.27 2.09 -9.58
C PRO A 97 7.85 2.08 -10.16
N GLU A 98 7.26 0.90 -10.30
CA GLU A 98 5.92 0.73 -10.86
C GLU A 98 4.85 1.37 -9.96
N HIS A 99 5.06 1.38 -8.64
CA HIS A 99 4.16 2.08 -7.72
C HIS A 99 4.33 3.60 -7.79
N LYS A 100 5.56 4.10 -8.04
CA LYS A 100 5.78 5.55 -8.29
C LYS A 100 5.04 6.00 -9.55
N GLN A 101 5.10 5.23 -10.62
CA GLN A 101 4.36 5.51 -11.87
C GLN A 101 2.85 5.63 -11.62
N VAL A 102 2.27 4.72 -10.83
CA VAL A 102 0.83 4.82 -10.48
C VAL A 102 0.51 6.10 -9.70
N ILE A 103 1.41 6.54 -8.81
CA ILE A 103 1.26 7.81 -8.09
C ILE A 103 1.32 9.00 -9.05
N GLU A 104 2.22 8.99 -10.02
CA GLU A 104 2.32 10.04 -11.06
C GLU A 104 1.01 10.16 -11.87
N LEU A 105 0.46 9.03 -12.32
CA LEU A 105 -0.82 9.00 -13.04
C LEU A 105 -1.97 9.55 -12.17
N LEU A 106 -1.99 9.20 -10.89
CA LEU A 106 -2.98 9.70 -9.95
C LEU A 106 -2.86 11.22 -9.74
N LEU A 107 -1.64 11.75 -9.61
CA LEU A 107 -1.39 13.18 -9.44
C LEU A 107 -1.76 13.98 -10.70
N GLU A 108 -1.55 13.40 -11.89
CA GLU A 108 -1.82 14.07 -13.16
C GLU A 108 -3.31 14.02 -13.54
N TYR A 109 -3.88 12.81 -13.54
CA TYR A 109 -5.21 12.51 -14.10
C TYR A 109 -6.29 12.24 -13.05
N GLY A 110 -5.94 12.16 -11.77
CA GLY A 110 -6.86 11.76 -10.71
C GLY A 110 -7.26 10.27 -10.75
N HIS A 111 -6.57 9.45 -11.57
CA HIS A 111 -6.84 8.03 -11.73
C HIS A 111 -5.53 7.23 -11.81
N ALA A 112 -5.52 6.04 -11.21
CA ALA A 112 -4.40 5.10 -11.35
C ALA A 112 -4.29 4.53 -12.77
N VAL A 113 -5.40 4.49 -13.51
CA VAL A 113 -5.48 4.08 -14.91
C VAL A 113 -6.27 5.14 -15.66
N PRO A 114 -5.58 6.09 -16.32
CA PRO A 114 -6.22 7.09 -17.16
C PRO A 114 -7.00 6.47 -18.31
N ILE A 115 -8.09 7.12 -18.73
CA ILE A 115 -8.84 6.69 -19.91
C ILE A 115 -8.07 7.07 -21.19
N ASP A 116 -8.02 6.16 -22.15
CA ASP A 116 -7.43 6.39 -23.47
C ASP A 116 -8.51 6.45 -24.57
N GLU A 117 -8.08 6.79 -25.80
CA GLU A 117 -8.95 6.84 -26.98
C GLU A 117 -9.65 5.50 -27.25
N MET A 118 -8.96 4.37 -27.06
CA MET A 118 -9.54 3.04 -27.27
C MET A 118 -10.73 2.81 -26.34
N ASN A 119 -10.58 3.12 -25.06
CA ASN A 119 -11.65 2.98 -24.07
C ASN A 119 -12.78 4.00 -24.29
N MET A 120 -12.47 5.24 -24.70
CA MET A 120 -13.49 6.24 -25.04
C MET A 120 -14.37 5.77 -26.21
N ASN A 121 -13.76 5.30 -27.29
CA ASN A 121 -14.48 4.76 -28.44
C ASN A 121 -15.29 3.51 -28.05
N LYS A 122 -14.72 2.65 -27.20
CA LYS A 122 -15.44 1.45 -26.72
C LYS A 122 -16.69 1.79 -25.91
N ARG A 123 -16.66 2.87 -25.13
CA ARG A 123 -17.81 3.34 -24.36
C ARG A 123 -18.95 3.78 -25.28
N GLU A 124 -18.65 4.57 -26.31
CA GLU A 124 -19.64 5.01 -27.31
C GLU A 124 -20.25 3.83 -28.07
N GLU A 125 -19.44 2.82 -28.47
CA GLU A 125 -19.93 1.57 -29.07
C GLU A 125 -20.94 0.83 -28.19
N LEU A 126 -20.75 0.89 -26.87
CA LEU A 126 -21.64 0.28 -25.88
C LEU A 126 -22.83 1.18 -25.51
N GLY A 127 -22.99 2.33 -26.17
CA GLY A 127 -24.05 3.31 -25.90
C GLY A 127 -23.86 4.10 -24.61
N LEU A 128 -22.63 4.13 -24.07
CA LEU A 128 -22.26 4.94 -22.91
C LEU A 128 -21.70 6.29 -23.38
N GLU A 129 -21.75 7.29 -22.50
CA GLU A 129 -21.08 8.57 -22.76
C GLU A 129 -19.57 8.40 -22.90
N ARG A 130 -18.96 9.17 -23.81
CA ARG A 130 -17.53 9.12 -24.13
C ARG A 130 -16.66 9.23 -22.89
N LEU A 131 -16.89 10.25 -22.08
CA LEU A 131 -16.21 10.44 -20.80
C LEU A 131 -17.05 9.81 -19.67
N PRO A 132 -16.42 9.11 -18.72
CA PRO A 132 -17.11 8.60 -17.55
C PRO A 132 -17.46 9.73 -16.58
N GLU A 133 -18.49 9.50 -15.77
CA GLU A 133 -18.92 10.35 -14.64
C GLU A 133 -17.90 10.29 -13.48
N THR A 134 -16.69 10.75 -13.76
CA THR A 134 -15.58 10.89 -12.82
C THR A 134 -14.96 12.28 -12.95
N VAL A 135 -13.80 12.52 -12.33
CA VAL A 135 -13.06 13.80 -12.46
C VAL A 135 -12.69 14.17 -13.91
N TYR A 136 -12.89 13.27 -14.89
CA TYR A 136 -12.79 13.60 -16.31
C TYR A 136 -13.94 14.48 -16.83
N LYS A 137 -15.15 14.31 -16.30
CA LYS A 137 -16.32 15.11 -16.71
C LYS A 137 -16.46 16.37 -15.85
N ASP A 138 -15.86 16.38 -14.65
CA ASP A 138 -15.82 17.51 -13.73
C ASP A 138 -14.37 17.96 -13.43
N PRO A 139 -13.87 19.00 -14.12
CA PRO A 139 -12.54 19.54 -13.87
C PRO A 139 -12.36 20.19 -12.50
N GLU A 140 -13.43 20.66 -11.85
CA GLU A 140 -13.33 21.22 -10.49
C GLU A 140 -13.04 20.10 -9.49
N ALA A 141 -13.72 18.95 -9.63
CA ALA A 141 -13.44 17.78 -8.81
C ALA A 141 -11.99 17.29 -8.95
N LEU A 142 -11.39 17.36 -10.15
CA LEU A 142 -9.97 17.04 -10.33
C LEU A 142 -9.07 17.98 -9.51
N ASN A 143 -9.37 19.27 -9.50
CA ASN A 143 -8.61 20.25 -8.71
C ASN A 143 -8.74 19.99 -7.20
N GLU A 144 -9.92 19.60 -6.73
CA GLU A 144 -10.12 19.20 -5.33
C GLU A 144 -9.31 17.96 -4.97
N VAL A 145 -9.31 16.93 -5.82
CA VAL A 145 -8.47 15.73 -5.64
C VAL A 145 -7.01 16.14 -5.55
N LYS A 146 -6.49 16.93 -6.50
CA LYS A 146 -5.10 17.41 -6.47
C LYS A 146 -4.77 18.18 -5.20
N LYS A 147 -5.69 19.01 -4.70
CA LYS A 147 -5.54 19.73 -3.43
C LYS A 147 -5.39 18.78 -2.24
N LEU A 148 -6.21 17.72 -2.18
CA LEU A 148 -6.12 16.71 -1.13
C LEU A 148 -4.81 15.92 -1.20
N LEU A 149 -4.40 15.47 -2.39
CA LEU A 149 -3.14 14.74 -2.59
C LEU A 149 -1.92 15.57 -2.15
N ASN A 150 -1.93 16.88 -2.44
CA ASN A 150 -0.92 17.81 -1.99
C ASN A 150 -0.92 18.02 -0.48
N ALA A 151 -2.11 18.13 0.15
CA ALA A 151 -2.22 18.23 1.61
C ALA A 151 -1.68 16.98 2.32
N CYS A 152 -1.90 15.80 1.74
CA CYS A 152 -1.34 14.53 2.19
C CYS A 152 0.15 14.36 1.86
N LYS A 153 0.76 15.31 1.14
CA LYS A 153 2.18 15.28 0.72
C LYS A 153 2.53 14.06 -0.14
N LEU A 154 1.58 13.55 -0.93
CA LEU A 154 1.79 12.36 -1.75
C LEU A 154 2.91 12.55 -2.79
N ALA A 155 3.00 13.74 -3.39
CA ALA A 155 4.07 14.08 -4.34
C ALA A 155 5.49 13.94 -3.74
N LYS A 156 5.65 14.12 -2.43
CA LYS A 156 6.96 13.95 -1.78
C LYS A 156 7.47 12.52 -1.75
N ILE A 157 6.62 11.53 -2.05
CA ILE A 157 7.00 10.11 -2.12
C ILE A 157 7.70 9.81 -3.45
N ILE A 158 7.34 10.52 -4.52
CA ILE A 158 7.94 10.31 -5.85
C ILE A 158 9.23 11.10 -6.04
N ASP A 159 9.37 12.26 -5.37
CA ASP A 159 10.51 13.18 -5.50
C ASP A 159 11.82 12.73 -4.79
N GLN A 160 11.80 11.59 -4.07
CA GLN A 160 12.94 11.02 -3.34
C GLN A 160 13.64 9.92 -4.13
#